data_AF-A0A843FL81-F1
#
_entry.id   AF-A0A843FL81-F1
#
_cell.length_a   1.000
_cell.length_b   1.000
_cell.length_c   1.000
_cell.angle_alpha   90.00
_cell.angle_beta   90.00
_cell.angle_gamma   90.00
#
_symmetry.space_group_name_H-M   'P 1'
#
loop_
_entity.id
_entity.type
_entity.pdbx_description
1 polymer ?
#
loop_
_entity_poly.entity_id
_entity_poly.type
_entity_poly.pdbx_seq_one_letter_code
_entity_poly.pdbx_strand_id
1 'polypeptide(L)'
;MDFVSLIVVAFAIVMLLTGILAAAFGAGKAKGYGGLMTVIGIVLLGVWIWLCGFSDMSVFRDVNLWDVVIDGIINLLGVIVGALIAVGIFLVVVLKS
;
A
#
# COMPACT_ATOMS: atom_id res chain seq x y z
N MET A 1 16.37 4.59 5.81
CA MET A 1 14.98 4.63 6.31
C MET A 1 13.98 4.62 5.15
N ASP A 2 14.40 5.11 3.98
CA ASP A 2 13.59 5.25 2.77
C ASP A 2 12.90 3.96 2.34
N PHE A 3 13.60 2.81 2.37
CA PHE A 3 12.97 1.52 2.02
C PHE A 3 11.86 1.09 3.00
N VAL A 4 12.06 1.27 4.30
CA VAL A 4 11.04 0.93 5.32
C VAL A 4 9.85 1.89 5.21
N SER A 5 10.12 3.19 5.05
CA SER A 5 9.08 4.20 4.80
C SER A 5 8.30 3.88 3.52
N LEU A 6 8.97 3.44 2.46
CA LEU A 6 8.35 3.05 1.20
C LEU A 6 7.42 1.84 1.39
N ILE A 7 7.86 0.81 2.14
CA ILE A 7 7.02 -0.34 2.46
C ILE A 7 5.77 0.09 3.26
N VAL A 8 5.95 0.92 4.29
CA VAL A 8 4.84 1.39 5.14
C VAL A 8 3.83 2.20 4.32
N VAL A 9 4.30 3.11 3.48
CA VAL A 9 3.45 3.94 2.62
C VAL A 9 2.73 3.09 1.58
N ALA A 10 3.45 2.21 0.87
CA ALA A 10 2.84 1.31 -0.11
C ALA A 10 1.78 0.40 0.54
N PHE A 11 2.09 -0.19 1.70
CA PHE A 11 1.15 -1.04 2.44
C PHE A 11 -0.09 -0.27 2.90
N ALA A 12 0.10 0.94 3.45
CA ALA A 12 -1.01 1.78 3.89
C ALA A 12 -1.90 2.20 2.71
N ILE A 13 -1.32 2.60 1.58
CA ILE A 13 -2.06 2.94 0.35
C ILE A 13 -2.86 1.73 -0.15
N VAL A 14 -2.25 0.55 -0.21
CA VAL A 14 -2.94 -0.67 -0.64
C VAL A 14 -4.09 -1.01 0.30
N MET A 15 -3.88 -0.96 1.62
CA MET A 15 -4.95 -1.21 2.60
C MET A 15 -6.08 -0.19 2.52
N LEU A 16 -5.79 1.06 2.22
CA LEU A 16 -6.83 2.07 1.99
C LEU A 16 -7.63 1.74 0.73
N LEU A 17 -6.95 1.48 -0.39
CA LEU A 17 -7.63 1.19 -1.66
C LEU A 17 -8.46 -0.09 -1.56
N THR A 18 -7.88 -1.19 -1.08
CA THR A 18 -8.60 -2.47 -0.95
C THR A 18 -9.64 -2.42 0.16
N GLY A 19 -9.35 -1.72 1.27
CA GLY A 19 -10.26 -1.53 2.39
C GLY A 19 -11.51 -0.75 1.98
N ILE A 20 -11.35 0.39 1.30
CA ILE A 20 -12.48 1.21 0.85
C ILE A 20 -13.33 0.43 -0.14
N LEU A 21 -12.70 -0.25 -1.11
CA LEU A 21 -13.42 -1.07 -2.09
C LEU A 21 -14.17 -2.23 -1.42
N ALA A 22 -13.55 -2.92 -0.46
CA ALA A 22 -14.20 -4.00 0.29
C ALA A 22 -15.30 -3.49 1.23
N ALA A 23 -15.14 -2.31 1.83
CA ALA A 23 -16.17 -1.68 2.67
C ALA A 23 -17.36 -1.17 1.82
N ALA A 24 -17.10 -0.68 0.62
CA ALA A 24 -18.13 -0.16 -0.27
C ALA A 24 -18.90 -1.29 -0.98
N PHE A 25 -18.16 -2.26 -1.53
CA PHE A 25 -18.70 -3.29 -2.44
C PHE A 25 -18.74 -4.71 -1.85
N GLY A 26 -18.15 -4.93 -0.67
CA GLY A 26 -18.14 -6.25 -0.04
C GLY A 26 -19.51 -6.67 0.53
N ALA A 27 -19.74 -7.98 0.59
CA ALA A 27 -20.94 -8.57 1.18
C ALA A 27 -20.62 -9.31 2.49
N GLY A 28 -21.55 -9.27 3.45
CA GLY A 28 -21.42 -9.96 4.74
C GLY A 28 -20.18 -9.53 5.52
N LYS A 29 -19.37 -10.51 5.95
CA LYS A 29 -18.17 -10.27 6.78
C LYS A 29 -17.08 -9.50 6.04
N ALA A 30 -16.97 -9.66 4.72
CA ALA A 30 -15.97 -8.97 3.92
C ALA A 30 -16.10 -7.44 4.00
N LYS A 31 -17.34 -6.93 4.13
CA LYS A 31 -17.62 -5.50 4.31
C LYS A 31 -17.05 -4.96 5.62
N GLY A 32 -17.21 -5.71 6.71
CA GLY A 32 -16.66 -5.35 8.03
C GLY A 32 -15.14 -5.34 8.04
N TYR A 33 -14.50 -6.36 7.45
CA TYR A 33 -13.04 -6.39 7.33
C TYR A 33 -12.49 -5.30 6.42
N GLY A 34 -13.20 -4.94 5.35
CA GLY A 34 -12.84 -3.79 4.50
C GLY A 34 -12.84 -2.47 5.28
N GLY A 35 -13.87 -2.25 6.10
CA GLY A 35 -13.93 -1.09 6.99
C GLY A 35 -12.75 -1.04 7.97
N LEU A 36 -12.43 -2.18 8.60
CA LEU A 36 -11.29 -2.30 9.51
C LEU A 36 -9.96 -2.02 8.81
N MET A 37 -9.74 -2.60 7.63
CA MET A 37 -8.54 -2.35 6.81
C MET A 37 -8.39 -0.88 6.45
N THR A 38 -9.49 -0.20 6.12
CA THR A 38 -9.48 1.24 5.83
C THR A 38 -9.02 2.02 7.06
N VAL A 39 -9.59 1.76 8.24
CA VAL A 39 -9.23 2.46 9.47
C VAL A 39 -7.75 2.24 9.82
N ILE A 40 -7.25 1.01 9.72
CA ILE A 40 -5.84 0.69 9.99
C ILE A 40 -4.93 1.41 8.98
N GLY A 41 -5.30 1.42 7.69
CA GLY A 41 -4.58 2.15 6.65
C GLY A 41 -4.48 3.65 6.93
N ILE A 42 -5.57 4.28 7.38
CA ILE A 42 -5.59 5.71 7.76
C ILE A 42 -4.63 5.95 8.94
N VAL A 43 -4.73 5.12 9.98
CA VAL A 43 -3.88 5.25 11.18
C VAL A 43 -2.41 5.10 10.83
N LEU A 44 -2.05 4.10 10.01
CA LEU A 44 -0.65 3.89 9.60
C LEU A 44 -0.10 5.06 8.80
N LEU A 45 -0.86 5.59 7.85
CA LEU A 45 -0.44 6.77 7.08
C LEU A 45 -0.32 8.00 7.97
N GLY A 46 -1.28 8.21 8.88
CA GLY A 46 -1.27 9.34 9.82
C GLY A 46 -0.07 9.29 10.77
N VAL A 47 0.23 8.12 11.34
CA VAL A 47 1.41 7.91 12.20
C VAL A 47 2.70 8.12 11.41
N TRP A 48 2.79 7.61 10.19
CA TRP A 48 3.99 7.80 9.36
C TRP A 48 4.23 9.27 8.99
N ILE A 49 3.17 10.00 8.58
CA ILE A 49 3.24 11.44 8.30
C ILE A 49 3.67 12.21 9.56
N TRP A 50 3.12 11.85 10.72
CA TRP A 50 3.50 12.47 11.99
C TRP A 50 4.97 12.22 12.35
N LEU A 51 5.45 10.99 12.19
CA LEU A 51 6.85 10.63 12.46
C LEU A 51 7.82 11.38 11.54
N CYS A 52 7.54 11.47 10.24
CA CYS A 52 8.45 12.09 9.27
C CYS A 52 8.34 13.62 9.22
N GLY A 53 7.15 14.19 9.46
CA GLY A 53 6.90 15.63 9.35
C GLY A 53 6.95 16.42 10.66
N PHE A 54 6.64 15.77 11.80
CA PHE A 54 6.38 16.47 13.06
C PHE A 54 7.12 15.88 14.27
N SER A 55 7.83 14.75 14.14
CA SER A 55 8.62 14.21 15.24
C SER A 55 10.03 14.80 15.28
N ASP A 56 10.53 15.07 16.49
CA ASP A 56 11.92 15.48 16.74
C ASP A 56 12.92 14.31 16.70
N MET A 57 12.49 13.12 16.25
CA MET A 57 13.39 11.99 16.10
C MET A 57 14.27 12.20 14.86
N SER A 58 15.57 12.39 15.09
CA SER A 58 16.59 12.63 14.04
C SER A 58 16.57 11.59 12.91
N VAL A 59 16.16 10.35 13.22
CA VAL A 59 16.05 9.24 12.28
C VAL A 59 14.98 9.44 11.21
N PHE A 60 13.94 10.25 11.49
CA PHE A 60 12.80 10.45 10.60
C PHE A 60 12.74 11.84 9.96
N ARG A 61 13.47 12.83 10.51
CA ARG A 61 13.43 14.24 10.07
C ARG A 61 14.08 14.50 8.70
N ASP A 62 15.04 13.66 8.32
CA ASP A 62 15.80 13.83 7.07
C ASP A 62 15.16 13.09 5.88
N VAL A 63 13.99 12.47 6.07
CA VAL A 63 13.28 11.76 5.00
C VAL A 63 12.46 12.75 4.17
N ASN A 64 12.75 12.84 2.88
CA ASN A 64 11.90 13.61 1.96
C ASN A 64 10.57 12.88 1.76
N LEU A 65 9.55 13.36 2.46
CA LEU A 65 8.17 12.86 2.39
C LEU A 65 7.66 12.69 0.96
N TRP A 66 7.99 13.64 0.07
CA TRP A 66 7.45 13.68 -1.29
C TRP A 66 8.09 12.61 -2.19
N ASP A 67 9.39 12.43 -2.08
CA ASP A 67 10.12 11.41 -2.84
C ASP A 67 9.67 10.00 -2.45
N VAL A 68 9.50 9.74 -1.15
CA VAL A 68 9.02 8.42 -0.66
C VAL A 68 7.61 8.09 -1.16
N VAL A 69 6.72 9.08 -1.22
CA VAL A 69 5.35 8.87 -1.73
C VAL A 69 5.37 8.57 -3.23
N ILE A 70 6.14 9.33 -4.01
CA ILE A 70 6.26 9.14 -5.46
C ILE A 70 6.92 7.78 -5.77
N ASP A 71 8.04 7.48 -5.12
CA ASP A 71 8.72 6.20 -5.28
C ASP A 71 7.82 5.05 -4.85
N GLY A 72 7.04 5.24 -3.78
CA GLY A 72 6.03 4.27 -3.34
C GLY A 72 5.00 3.97 -4.43
N ILE A 73 4.45 5.00 -5.09
CA ILE A 73 3.48 4.84 -6.18
C ILE A 73 4.12 4.17 -7.41
N ILE A 74 5.31 4.60 -7.82
CA ILE A 74 6.03 4.03 -8.97
C ILE A 74 6.34 2.56 -8.72
N ASN A 75 6.83 2.22 -7.53
CA ASN A 75 7.10 0.84 -7.16
C ASN A 75 5.82 0.00 -7.10
N LEU A 76 4.71 0.56 -6.62
CA LEU A 76 3.41 -0.12 -6.63
C LEU A 76 2.96 -0.47 -8.06
N LEU A 77 3.10 0.48 -9.00
CA LEU A 77 2.81 0.25 -10.41
C LEU A 77 3.71 -0.85 -11.00
N GLY A 78 5.00 -0.83 -10.66
CA GLY A 78 5.95 -1.89 -11.05
C GLY A 78 5.51 -3.27 -10.56
N VAL A 79 5.05 -3.37 -9.31
CA VAL A 79 4.52 -4.61 -8.74
C VAL A 79 3.27 -5.09 -9.47
N ILE A 80 2.33 -4.20 -9.79
CA ILE A 80 1.11 -4.55 -10.54
C ILE A 80 1.47 -5.10 -11.93
N VAL A 81 2.36 -4.43 -12.65
CA VAL A 81 2.82 -4.88 -13.98
C VAL A 81 3.50 -6.25 -13.88
N GLY A 82 4.43 -6.42 -12.93
CA GLY A 82 5.10 -7.69 -12.71
C GLY A 82 4.13 -8.82 -12.37
N ALA A 83 3.13 -8.55 -11.52
CA ALA A 83 2.09 -9.51 -11.16
C ALA A 83 1.22 -9.91 -12.37
N LEU A 84 0.80 -8.94 -13.20
CA LEU A 84 0.02 -9.21 -14.41
C LEU A 84 0.79 -10.05 -15.42
N ILE A 85 2.08 -9.78 -15.62
CA ILE A 85 2.95 -10.57 -16.50
C ILE A 85 3.06 -12.01 -15.98
N ALA A 86 3.32 -12.17 -14.67
CA ALA A 86 3.43 -13.49 -14.06
C ALA A 86 2.13 -14.31 -14.21
N VAL A 87 0.97 -13.67 -13.96
CA VAL A 87 -0.35 -14.29 -14.18
C VAL A 87 -0.54 -14.65 -15.66
N GLY A 88 -0.17 -13.77 -16.59
CA GLY A 88 -0.28 -14.04 -18.03
C GLY A 88 0.52 -15.25 -18.48
N ILE A 89 1.78 -15.36 -18.03
CA ILE A 89 2.63 -16.53 -18.30
C ILE A 89 2.01 -17.79 -17.73
N PHE A 90 1.58 -17.74 -16.47
CA PHE A 90 0.93 -18.86 -15.79
C PHE A 90 -0.32 -19.35 -16.54
N LEU A 91 -1.20 -18.44 -16.96
CA LEU A 91 -2.41 -18.77 -17.72
C LEU A 91 -2.09 -19.41 -19.06
N VAL A 92 -1.10 -18.89 -19.80
CA VAL A 92 -0.69 -19.48 -21.09
C VAL A 92 -0.19 -20.90 -20.91
N VAL A 93 0.61 -21.17 -19.87
CA VAL A 93 1.15 -22.50 -19.59
C VAL A 93 0.04 -23.49 -19.23
N VAL A 94 -0.88 -23.11 -18.35
CA VAL A 94 -1.96 -24.02 -17.89
C VAL A 94 -3.01 -24.26 -18.96
N LEU A 95 -3.38 -23.24 -19.74
CA LEU A 95 -4.42 -23.36 -20.78
C LEU A 95 -3.95 -24.11 -22.03
N LYS A 96 -2.63 -24.16 -22.28
CA LYS A 96 -2.03 -24.98 -23.34
C LYS A 96 -1.57 -26.36 -22.87
N SER A 97 -1.66 -26.65 -21.57
CA SER A 97 -1.39 -27.97 -21.03
C SER A 97 -2.63 -28.87 -21.10
#